data_AF-A0A9P5EAD8-F1
#
_entry.id   AF-A0A9P5EAD8-F1
#
_cell.length_a   1.000
_cell.length_b   1.000
_cell.length_c   1.000
_cell.angle_alpha   90.00
_cell.angle_beta   90.00
_cell.angle_gamma   90.00
#
_symmetry.space_group_name_H-M   'P 1'
#
loop_
_entity.id
_entity.type
_entity.pdbx_description
1 polymer ?
#
loop_
_entity_poly.entity_id
_entity_poly.type
_entity_poly.pdbx_seq_one_letter_code
_entity_poly.pdbx_strand_id
1 'polypeptide(L)'
;MFRWYAESTTCIAFLEDVPTSESEEERRKTFVTSRWFTRGWTLQELIAPGKVIFYGRGWQRLGSRAELKEDIKSVTGINYELLDATHHMAEIRQRQLGEFSVAQNMFWAAGRETTRPEDIAYCLLGIFDINMPLLYGEGQVKAFKRFQEEILKSTDDESIFAWRQPRYRVEGKTYWSLLANSPSAFDLGQTSKYLNGMVPQRSKYLSLRSGSSMSMTNRGLDLELPLTPFPIDTSGTIFLAFLNCEFRRG
;
A
#
# COMPACT_ATOMS: atom_id res chain seq x y z
N MET A 1 14.20 -6.80 -8.02
CA MET A 1 14.37 -6.68 -6.56
C MET A 1 13.46 -7.66 -5.83
N PHE A 2 12.13 -7.49 -5.84
CA PHE A 2 11.18 -8.35 -5.12
C PHE A 2 11.46 -9.86 -5.21
N ARG A 3 11.60 -10.42 -6.43
CA ARG A 3 11.89 -11.85 -6.63
C ARG A 3 13.13 -12.33 -5.86
N TRP A 4 14.19 -11.52 -5.83
CA TRP A 4 15.43 -11.87 -5.13
C TRP A 4 15.22 -11.96 -3.62
N TYR A 5 14.41 -11.06 -3.06
CA TYR A 5 14.02 -11.13 -1.65
C TYR A 5 13.13 -12.34 -1.38
N ALA A 6 12.12 -12.58 -2.23
CA ALA A 6 11.19 -13.70 -2.07
C ALA A 6 11.87 -15.07 -2.15
N GLU A 7 12.84 -15.22 -3.05
CA GLU A 7 13.60 -16.46 -3.25
C GLU A 7 14.82 -16.57 -2.31
N SER A 8 15.09 -15.56 -1.48
CA SER A 8 16.17 -15.63 -0.50
C SER A 8 15.82 -16.59 0.65
N THR A 9 16.81 -17.36 1.11
CA THR A 9 16.68 -18.22 2.30
C THR A 9 16.51 -17.39 3.58
N THR A 10 17.18 -16.24 3.66
CA THR A 10 17.10 -15.33 4.81
C THR A 10 17.45 -13.92 4.35
N CYS A 11 16.63 -12.95 4.76
CA CYS A 11 16.91 -11.53 4.64
C CYS A 11 17.35 -10.97 6.00
N ILE A 12 18.46 -10.24 6.02
CA ILE A 12 18.96 -9.56 7.22
C ILE A 12 18.60 -8.08 7.09
N ALA A 13 17.83 -7.56 8.03
CA ALA A 13 17.49 -6.14 8.12
C ALA A 13 18.32 -5.50 9.25
N PHE A 14 19.21 -4.58 8.90
CA PHE A 14 20.03 -3.85 9.86
C PHE A 14 19.46 -2.45 10.11
N LEU A 15 19.12 -2.17 11.38
CA LEU A 15 18.48 -0.96 11.87
C LEU A 15 19.50 -0.16 12.70
N GLU A 16 20.29 0.66 12.03
CA GLU A 16 21.37 1.48 12.62
C GLU A 16 20.88 2.44 13.73
N ASP A 17 19.63 2.87 13.65
CA ASP A 17 18.97 3.81 14.55
C ASP A 17 18.32 3.14 15.77
N VAL A 18 18.35 1.81 15.87
CA VAL A 18 17.92 1.08 17.06
C VAL A 18 19.14 0.81 17.95
N PRO A 19 19.29 1.51 19.09
CA PRO A 19 20.45 1.35 19.95
C PRO A 19 20.45 -0.02 20.65
N THR A 20 21.64 -0.43 21.11
CA THR A 20 21.75 -1.58 22.02
C THR A 20 21.08 -1.23 23.35
N SER A 21 20.10 -2.03 23.78
CA SER A 21 19.47 -1.89 25.09
C SER A 21 19.23 -3.27 25.74
N GLU A 22 19.48 -3.34 27.05
CA GLU A 22 19.16 -4.50 27.88
C GLU A 22 17.68 -4.54 28.26
N SER A 23 16.98 -3.39 28.21
CA SER A 23 15.54 -3.31 28.45
C SER A 23 14.75 -3.73 27.22
N GLU A 24 13.93 -4.77 27.36
CA GLU A 24 13.01 -5.21 26.31
C GLU A 24 12.01 -4.11 25.90
N GLU A 25 11.52 -3.33 26.86
CA GLU A 25 10.54 -2.26 26.60
C GLU A 25 11.15 -1.15 25.75
N GLU A 26 12.36 -0.70 26.10
CA GLU A 26 13.08 0.33 25.34
C GLU A 26 13.44 -0.18 23.93
N ARG A 27 13.84 -1.45 23.83
CA ARG A 27 14.17 -2.07 22.54
C ARG A 27 12.95 -2.16 21.62
N ARG A 28 11.78 -2.57 22.14
CA ARG A 28 10.53 -2.57 21.37
C ARG A 28 10.13 -1.17 20.94
N LYS A 29 10.20 -0.21 21.86
CA LYS A 29 9.88 1.19 21.58
C LYS A 29 10.76 1.76 20.46
N THR A 30 12.07 1.56 20.54
CA THR A 30 13.02 2.04 19.53
C THR A 30 12.87 1.32 18.20
N PHE A 31 12.57 0.01 18.22
CA PHE A 31 12.26 -0.78 17.03
C PHE A 31 11.06 -0.23 16.27
N VAL A 32 9.90 -0.04 16.94
CA VAL A 32 8.69 0.46 16.25
C VAL A 32 8.84 1.89 15.76
N THR A 33 9.72 2.70 16.36
CA THR A 33 10.00 4.07 15.89
C THR A 33 11.14 4.14 14.87
N SER A 34 11.71 3.01 14.44
CA SER A 34 12.84 3.02 13.52
C SER A 34 12.47 3.61 12.15
N ARG A 35 13.36 4.42 11.60
CA ARG A 35 13.29 4.95 10.23
C ARG A 35 13.24 3.84 9.18
N TRP A 36 13.61 2.60 9.52
CA TRP A 36 13.49 1.48 8.58
C TRP A 36 12.04 1.27 8.14
N PHE A 37 11.05 1.50 9.01
CA PHE A 37 9.64 1.38 8.67
C PHE A 37 9.10 2.53 7.80
N THR A 38 9.82 3.65 7.71
CA THR A 38 9.43 4.80 6.90
C THR A 38 10.12 4.84 5.53
N ARG A 39 11.05 3.94 5.22
CA ARG A 39 11.71 3.89 3.90
C ARG A 39 10.86 3.14 2.88
N GLY A 40 10.74 3.63 1.64
CA GLY A 40 9.91 2.99 0.61
C GLY A 40 10.31 1.55 0.30
N TRP A 41 11.59 1.32 -0.04
CA TRP A 41 12.11 0.02 -0.47
C TRP A 41 12.04 -1.09 0.58
N THR A 42 12.07 -0.73 1.87
CA THR A 42 12.08 -1.71 2.95
C THR A 42 10.72 -2.42 3.11
N LEU A 43 9.66 -1.95 2.44
CA LEU A 43 8.41 -2.69 2.37
C LEU A 43 8.58 -4.03 1.64
N GLN A 44 9.26 -4.02 0.48
CA GLN A 44 9.56 -5.25 -0.24
C GLN A 44 10.51 -6.15 0.56
N GLU A 45 11.51 -5.56 1.22
CA GLU A 45 12.42 -6.28 2.12
C GLU A 45 11.69 -6.95 3.28
N LEU A 46 10.61 -6.33 3.78
CA LEU A 46 9.79 -6.86 4.86
C LEU A 46 8.90 -8.01 4.41
N ILE A 47 8.17 -7.83 3.30
CA ILE A 47 7.06 -8.71 2.95
C ILE A 47 7.46 -9.83 2.00
N ALA A 48 8.43 -9.60 1.11
CA ALA A 48 8.78 -10.56 0.07
C ALA A 48 9.46 -11.83 0.63
N PRO A 49 10.48 -11.74 1.50
CA PRO A 49 11.15 -12.94 2.01
C PRO A 49 10.24 -13.81 2.88
N GLY A 50 10.48 -15.12 2.85
CA GLY A 50 9.91 -16.07 3.81
C GLY A 50 10.49 -15.93 5.23
N LYS A 51 11.72 -15.38 5.35
CA LYS A 51 12.40 -15.18 6.64
C LYS A 51 13.17 -13.86 6.67
N VAL A 52 12.88 -13.03 7.66
CA VAL A 52 13.61 -11.79 7.95
C VAL A 52 14.12 -11.81 9.39
N ILE A 53 15.39 -11.47 9.59
CA ILE A 53 16.00 -11.28 10.92
C ILE A 53 16.45 -9.84 11.07
N PHE A 54 16.01 -9.20 12.15
CA PHE A 54 16.32 -7.82 12.47
C PHE A 54 17.52 -7.73 13.41
N TYR A 55 18.44 -6.83 13.09
CA TYR A 55 19.60 -6.49 13.89
C TYR A 55 19.61 -4.97 14.14
N GLY A 56 19.89 -4.58 15.38
CA GLY A 56 20.09 -3.19 15.77
C GLY A 56 21.54 -2.76 15.64
N ARG A 57 21.84 -1.56 16.13
CA ARG A 57 23.19 -1.03 16.27
C ARG A 57 24.10 -2.03 17.01
N GLY A 58 25.34 -2.15 16.54
CA GLY A 58 26.31 -3.10 17.08
C GLY A 58 25.99 -4.57 16.77
N TRP A 59 25.13 -4.84 15.78
CA TRP A 59 24.71 -6.20 15.39
C TRP A 59 24.03 -6.99 16.52
N GLN A 60 23.35 -6.30 17.45
CA GLN A 60 22.49 -6.95 18.42
C GLN A 60 21.25 -7.52 17.71
N ARG A 61 21.00 -8.82 17.85
CA ARG A 61 19.79 -9.45 17.29
C ARG A 61 18.56 -8.91 18.02
N LEU A 62 17.62 -8.33 17.27
CA LEU A 62 16.35 -7.80 17.80
C LEU A 62 15.25 -8.86 17.78
N GLY A 63 15.20 -9.68 16.74
CA GLY A 63 14.19 -10.71 16.55
C GLY A 63 14.01 -11.11 15.10
N SER A 64 13.22 -12.15 14.86
CA SER A 64 12.70 -12.46 13.52
C SER A 64 11.38 -11.71 13.23
N ARG A 65 10.98 -11.62 11.96
CA ARG A 65 9.65 -11.08 11.59
C ARG A 65 8.51 -11.79 12.32
N ALA A 66 8.61 -13.11 12.49
CA ALA A 66 7.61 -13.89 13.21
C ALA A 66 7.59 -13.57 14.72
N GLU A 67 8.77 -13.37 15.34
CA GLU A 67 8.89 -12.99 16.75
C GLU A 67 8.37 -11.57 17.03
N LEU A 68 8.54 -10.66 16.06
CA LEU A 68 8.21 -9.23 16.20
C LEU A 68 6.91 -8.85 15.48
N LYS A 69 6.06 -9.81 15.12
CA LYS A 69 4.88 -9.56 14.27
C LYS A 69 3.86 -8.61 14.89
N GLU A 70 3.73 -8.62 16.21
CA GLU A 70 2.87 -7.67 16.95
C GLU A 70 3.38 -6.24 16.78
N ASP A 71 4.68 -6.02 17.03
CA ASP A 71 5.34 -4.73 16.88
C ASP A 71 5.27 -4.25 15.42
N ILE A 72 5.53 -5.13 14.46
CA ILE A 72 5.49 -4.84 13.02
C ILE A 72 4.06 -4.49 12.58
N LYS A 73 3.04 -5.26 12.99
CA LYS A 73 1.65 -4.94 12.67
C LYS A 73 1.25 -3.58 13.27
N SER A 74 1.69 -3.28 14.49
CA SER A 74 1.34 -2.03 15.15
C SER A 74 1.80 -0.79 14.39
N VAL A 75 2.96 -0.87 13.71
CA VAL A 75 3.52 0.28 12.96
C VAL A 75 3.17 0.27 11.47
N THR A 76 2.94 -0.90 10.86
CA THR A 76 2.74 -1.01 9.40
C THR A 76 1.29 -1.32 8.99
N GLY A 77 0.49 -1.85 9.90
CA GLY A 77 -0.83 -2.39 9.61
C GLY A 77 -0.84 -3.63 8.70
N ILE A 78 0.31 -4.29 8.50
CA ILE A 78 0.38 -5.52 7.69
C ILE A 78 -0.31 -6.68 8.43
N ASN A 79 -1.13 -7.43 7.70
CA ASN A 79 -1.88 -8.57 8.22
C ASN A 79 -0.95 -9.71 8.68
N TYR A 80 -1.32 -10.38 9.79
CA TYR A 80 -0.54 -11.50 10.33
C TYR A 80 -0.33 -12.62 9.31
N GLU A 81 -1.33 -12.91 8.48
CA GLU A 81 -1.25 -13.91 7.39
C GLU A 81 -0.05 -13.66 6.46
N LEU A 82 0.30 -12.39 6.20
CA LEU A 82 1.46 -12.04 5.38
C LEU A 82 2.77 -12.12 6.17
N LEU A 83 2.76 -11.76 7.46
CA LEU A 83 3.93 -11.77 8.36
C LEU A 83 4.36 -13.19 8.77
N ASP A 84 3.39 -14.09 8.94
CA ASP A 84 3.58 -15.50 9.33
C ASP A 84 3.97 -16.40 8.14
N ALA A 85 3.87 -15.90 6.91
CA ALA A 85 4.18 -16.68 5.72
C ALA A 85 5.69 -16.97 5.58
N THR A 86 6.03 -18.23 5.31
CA THR A 86 7.42 -18.73 5.34
C THR A 86 7.93 -19.26 4.00
N HIS A 87 7.11 -19.20 2.93
CA HIS A 87 7.50 -19.72 1.62
C HIS A 87 8.60 -18.87 0.96
N HIS A 88 9.51 -19.56 0.25
CA HIS A 88 10.61 -18.95 -0.48
C HIS A 88 10.38 -18.92 -2.01
N MET A 89 9.11 -18.97 -2.44
CA MET A 89 8.75 -18.95 -3.87
C MET A 89 8.05 -17.64 -4.19
N ALA A 90 8.63 -16.88 -5.12
CA ALA A 90 8.09 -15.58 -5.54
C ALA A 90 6.63 -15.67 -6.03
N GLU A 91 6.28 -16.71 -6.79
CA GLU A 91 4.92 -16.92 -7.30
C GLU A 91 3.89 -17.14 -6.18
N ILE A 92 4.26 -17.88 -5.12
CA ILE A 92 3.38 -18.08 -3.96
C ILE A 92 3.19 -16.75 -3.24
N ARG A 93 4.29 -15.99 -3.08
CA ARG A 93 4.25 -14.68 -2.44
C ARG A 93 3.37 -13.70 -3.21
N GLN A 94 3.47 -13.69 -4.54
CA GLN A 94 2.69 -12.81 -5.39
C GLN A 94 1.20 -13.15 -5.33
N ARG A 95 0.85 -14.44 -5.31
CA ARG A 95 -0.53 -14.89 -5.14
C ARG A 95 -1.12 -14.43 -3.81
N GLN A 96 -0.37 -14.56 -2.71
CA GLN A 96 -0.80 -14.10 -1.39
C GLN A 96 -0.99 -12.57 -1.37
N LEU A 97 -0.10 -11.80 -2.00
CA LEU A 97 -0.28 -10.35 -2.12
C LEU A 97 -1.51 -9.96 -2.97
N GLY A 98 -1.88 -10.80 -3.94
CA GLY A 98 -3.08 -10.62 -4.77
C GLY A 98 -4.40 -10.92 -4.06
N GLU A 99 -4.39 -11.56 -2.89
CA GLU A 99 -5.57 -11.75 -2.03
C GLU A 99 -5.95 -10.46 -1.30
N PHE A 100 -4.99 -9.57 -1.08
CA PHE A 100 -5.21 -8.25 -0.51
C PHE A 100 -5.65 -7.26 -1.59
N SER A 101 -6.46 -6.29 -1.18
CA SER A 101 -6.93 -5.26 -2.09
C SER A 101 -5.79 -4.31 -2.51
N VAL A 102 -5.97 -3.61 -3.64
CA VAL A 102 -5.06 -2.54 -4.05
C VAL A 102 -4.92 -1.49 -2.94
N ALA A 103 -6.02 -1.11 -2.30
CA ALA A 103 -5.98 -0.16 -1.19
C ALA A 103 -5.18 -0.68 0.02
N GLN A 104 -5.23 -1.98 0.33
CA GLN A 104 -4.41 -2.57 1.41
C GLN A 104 -2.92 -2.52 1.08
N ASN A 105 -2.55 -2.96 -0.12
CA ASN A 105 -1.16 -2.91 -0.55
C ASN A 105 -0.62 -1.47 -0.59
N MET A 106 -1.45 -0.49 -1.00
CA MET A 106 -1.10 0.94 -0.95
C MET A 106 -1.02 1.47 0.48
N PHE A 107 -1.90 1.03 1.38
CA PHE A 107 -1.91 1.45 2.78
C PHE A 107 -0.59 1.10 3.50
N TRP A 108 -0.03 -0.08 3.26
CA TRP A 108 1.28 -0.48 3.82
C TRP A 108 2.45 0.39 3.35
N ALA A 109 2.26 1.13 2.25
CA ALA A 109 3.21 2.09 1.70
C ALA A 109 2.90 3.54 2.09
N ALA A 110 1.76 3.83 2.71
CA ALA A 110 1.24 5.18 2.89
C ALA A 110 2.12 6.07 3.78
N GLY A 111 2.75 5.49 4.81
CA GLY A 111 3.68 6.18 5.71
C GLY A 111 5.14 6.15 5.28
N ARG A 112 5.43 5.73 4.03
CA ARG A 112 6.80 5.54 3.54
C ARG A 112 7.25 6.67 2.61
N GLU A 113 8.55 6.92 2.63
CA GLU A 113 9.21 8.01 1.92
C GLU A 113 10.40 7.48 1.11
N THR A 114 10.74 8.19 0.04
CA THR A 114 11.85 7.85 -0.85
C THR A 114 12.71 9.07 -1.14
N THR A 115 14.02 8.86 -1.33
CA THR A 115 14.95 9.95 -1.67
C THR A 115 14.71 10.49 -3.08
N ARG A 116 14.49 9.59 -4.05
CA ARG A 116 14.04 9.99 -5.38
C ARG A 116 12.51 10.04 -5.38
N PRO A 117 11.88 11.12 -5.85
CA PRO A 117 10.43 11.24 -5.81
C PRO A 117 9.71 10.12 -6.58
N GLU A 118 10.25 9.67 -7.71
CA GLU A 118 9.65 8.60 -8.53
C GLU A 118 9.73 7.22 -7.87
N ASP A 119 10.70 7.01 -6.97
CA ASP A 119 10.86 5.73 -6.28
C ASP A 119 9.65 5.39 -5.42
N ILE A 120 8.77 6.34 -5.06
CA ILE A 120 7.52 6.03 -4.34
C ILE A 120 6.61 5.07 -5.14
N ALA A 121 6.70 5.11 -6.47
CA ALA A 121 6.04 4.18 -7.37
C ALA A 121 6.93 2.94 -7.58
N TYR A 122 8.22 3.15 -7.85
CA TYR A 122 9.12 2.07 -8.25
C TYR A 122 9.38 1.06 -7.14
N CYS A 123 9.37 1.50 -5.88
CA CYS A 123 9.48 0.62 -4.73
C CYS A 123 8.23 -0.25 -4.50
N LEU A 124 7.17 -0.09 -5.28
CA LEU A 124 5.94 -0.90 -5.20
C LEU A 124 5.76 -1.86 -6.38
N LEU A 125 6.54 -1.73 -7.46
CA LEU A 125 6.38 -2.54 -8.67
C LEU A 125 6.30 -4.05 -8.39
N GLY A 126 7.22 -4.56 -7.58
CA GLY A 126 7.24 -5.98 -7.25
C GLY A 126 6.14 -6.43 -6.30
N ILE A 127 5.54 -5.53 -5.53
CA ILE A 127 4.39 -5.85 -4.67
C ILE A 127 3.15 -6.10 -5.52
N PHE A 128 2.99 -5.33 -6.61
CA PHE A 128 1.86 -5.38 -7.51
C PHE A 128 2.10 -6.21 -8.79
N ASP A 129 3.25 -6.90 -8.89
CA ASP A 129 3.69 -7.63 -10.09
C ASP A 129 3.68 -6.78 -11.37
N ILE A 130 4.05 -5.51 -11.26
CA ILE A 130 4.05 -4.57 -12.39
C ILE A 130 5.45 -4.49 -13.01
N ASN A 131 5.49 -4.51 -14.33
CA ASN A 131 6.67 -4.19 -15.12
C ASN A 131 6.44 -2.91 -15.92
N MET A 132 7.21 -1.86 -15.63
CA MET A 132 7.18 -0.60 -16.37
C MET A 132 8.56 0.08 -16.38
N PRO A 133 8.87 0.90 -17.40
CA PRO A 133 10.15 1.62 -17.46
C PRO A 133 10.33 2.62 -16.32
N LEU A 134 11.51 2.58 -15.70
CA LEU A 134 12.01 3.54 -14.71
C LEU A 134 12.45 4.83 -15.43
N LEU A 135 11.65 5.88 -15.37
CA LEU A 135 11.95 7.18 -15.95
C LEU A 135 12.25 8.19 -14.82
N TYR A 136 13.52 8.36 -14.48
CA TYR A 136 13.93 9.39 -13.52
C TYR A 136 13.87 10.79 -14.15
N GLY A 137 13.30 11.75 -13.43
CA GLY A 137 13.05 13.11 -13.91
C GLY A 137 11.62 13.34 -14.40
N GLU A 138 10.77 12.30 -14.44
CA GLU A 138 9.35 12.49 -14.79
C GLU A 138 8.51 13.06 -13.63
N GLY A 139 9.05 13.01 -12.41
CA GLY A 139 8.41 13.48 -11.18
C GLY A 139 7.45 12.47 -10.55
N GLN A 140 7.31 12.57 -9.23
CA GLN A 140 6.53 11.64 -8.40
C GLN A 140 5.11 11.39 -8.91
N VAL A 141 4.36 12.46 -9.17
CA VAL A 141 2.93 12.36 -9.53
C VAL A 141 2.75 11.62 -10.85
N LYS A 142 3.62 11.87 -11.83
CA LYS A 142 3.54 11.23 -13.14
C LYS A 142 3.95 9.76 -13.06
N ALA A 143 5.04 9.45 -12.35
CA ALA A 143 5.48 8.08 -12.11
C ALA A 143 4.38 7.25 -11.40
N PHE A 144 3.78 7.81 -10.34
CA PHE A 144 2.74 7.12 -9.56
C PHE A 144 1.41 6.98 -10.31
N LYS A 145 1.06 7.91 -11.22
CA LYS A 145 -0.10 7.75 -12.11
C LYS A 145 0.12 6.64 -13.13
N ARG A 146 1.27 6.61 -13.81
CA ARG A 146 1.63 5.51 -14.73
C ARG A 146 1.59 4.16 -14.02
N PHE A 147 2.08 4.11 -12.78
CA PHE A 147 2.01 2.90 -11.97
C PHE A 147 0.56 2.44 -11.71
N GLN A 148 -0.35 3.34 -11.33
CA GLN A 148 -1.78 3.00 -11.19
C GLN A 148 -2.43 2.60 -12.52
N GLU A 149 -2.04 3.21 -13.64
CA GLU A 149 -2.50 2.81 -14.97
C GLU A 149 -2.07 1.38 -15.32
N GLU A 150 -0.88 0.94 -14.94
CA GLU A 150 -0.46 -0.46 -15.09
C GLU A 150 -1.23 -1.40 -14.17
N ILE A 151 -1.54 -0.99 -12.92
CA ILE A 151 -2.40 -1.78 -12.03
C ILE A 151 -3.79 -1.97 -12.67
N LEU A 152 -4.39 -0.93 -13.23
CA LEU A 152 -5.71 -1.01 -13.87
C LEU A 152 -5.76 -1.96 -15.08
N LYS A 153 -4.62 -2.33 -15.66
CA LYS A 153 -4.57 -3.34 -16.74
C LYS A 153 -4.57 -4.77 -16.22
N SER A 154 -4.29 -4.99 -14.95
CA SER A 154 -4.10 -6.33 -14.36
C SER A 154 -5.13 -6.71 -13.31
N THR A 155 -6.01 -5.79 -12.89
CA THR A 155 -7.03 -6.05 -11.86
C THR A 155 -8.30 -5.23 -12.05
N ASP A 156 -9.45 -5.84 -11.69
CA ASP A 156 -10.76 -5.17 -11.57
C ASP A 156 -11.04 -4.69 -10.13
N ASP A 157 -10.00 -4.54 -9.31
CA ASP A 157 -10.12 -4.11 -7.93
C ASP A 157 -10.39 -2.60 -7.80
N GLU A 158 -11.66 -2.27 -7.62
CA GLU A 158 -12.15 -0.89 -7.47
C GLU A 158 -11.61 -0.17 -6.23
N SER A 159 -10.95 -0.87 -5.29
CA SER A 159 -10.32 -0.21 -4.13
C SER A 159 -9.19 0.73 -4.52
N ILE A 160 -8.67 0.65 -5.75
CA ILE A 160 -7.73 1.65 -6.31
C ILE A 160 -8.29 3.08 -6.30
N PHE A 161 -9.62 3.25 -6.33
CA PHE A 161 -10.27 4.57 -6.23
C PHE A 161 -10.65 4.95 -4.80
N ALA A 162 -10.47 4.06 -3.83
CA ALA A 162 -10.92 4.23 -2.45
C ALA A 162 -9.88 4.97 -1.59
N TRP A 163 -9.37 6.10 -2.08
CA TRP A 163 -8.41 6.97 -1.40
C TRP A 163 -9.02 8.33 -1.09
N ARG A 164 -8.36 9.12 -0.21
CA ARG A 164 -8.80 10.48 0.13
C ARG A 164 -7.64 11.46 0.16
N GLN A 165 -7.96 12.74 -0.04
CA GLN A 165 -7.01 13.82 0.18
C GLN A 165 -7.46 14.67 1.36
N PRO A 166 -6.50 15.17 2.16
CA PRO A 166 -6.80 16.18 3.16
C PRO A 166 -7.48 17.40 2.54
N ARG A 167 -8.50 17.95 3.22
CA ARG A 167 -9.30 19.08 2.72
C ARG A 167 -8.45 20.26 2.24
N TYR A 168 -7.40 20.61 2.99
CA TYR A 168 -6.51 21.73 2.66
C TYR A 168 -5.76 21.57 1.32
N ARG A 169 -5.63 20.34 0.78
CA ARG A 169 -4.99 20.09 -0.54
C ARG A 169 -5.94 20.22 -1.72
N VAL A 170 -7.24 20.15 -1.46
CA VAL A 170 -8.31 20.21 -2.47
C VAL A 170 -9.17 21.47 -2.34
N GLU A 171 -8.96 22.28 -1.31
CA GLU A 171 -9.61 23.57 -1.15
C GLU A 171 -9.36 24.47 -2.37
N GLY A 172 -10.44 25.07 -2.89
CA GLY A 172 -10.40 25.87 -4.11
C GLY A 172 -10.28 25.10 -5.43
N LYS A 173 -10.24 23.76 -5.41
CA LYS A 173 -10.25 22.93 -6.62
C LYS A 173 -11.65 22.39 -6.89
N THR A 174 -12.17 22.67 -8.07
CA THR A 174 -13.48 22.14 -8.51
C THR A 174 -13.43 20.63 -8.77
N TYR A 175 -12.31 20.14 -9.31
CA TYR A 175 -12.08 18.72 -9.59
C TYR A 175 -10.65 18.35 -9.25
N TRP A 176 -10.46 17.12 -8.77
CA TRP A 176 -9.14 16.51 -8.62
C TRP A 176 -9.13 15.14 -9.31
N SER A 177 -7.94 14.73 -9.76
CA SER A 177 -7.69 13.49 -10.53
C SER A 177 -8.36 12.26 -9.90
N LEU A 178 -8.85 11.33 -10.73
CA LEU A 178 -9.42 10.05 -10.30
C LEU A 178 -8.36 9.11 -9.68
N LEU A 179 -7.13 9.18 -10.16
CA LEU A 179 -5.98 8.45 -9.62
C LEU A 179 -5.24 9.28 -8.58
N ALA A 180 -4.73 8.61 -7.55
CA ALA A 180 -4.01 9.22 -6.45
C ALA A 180 -2.64 9.75 -6.90
N ASN A 181 -2.06 10.67 -6.12
CA ASN A 181 -0.73 11.24 -6.39
C ASN A 181 0.40 10.57 -5.57
N SER A 182 0.04 9.74 -4.59
CA SER A 182 0.95 9.06 -3.65
C SER A 182 0.19 7.96 -2.89
N PRO A 183 0.86 6.88 -2.44
CA PRO A 183 0.25 5.89 -1.54
C PRO A 183 -0.27 6.51 -0.23
N SER A 184 0.24 7.67 0.20
CA SER A 184 -0.25 8.34 1.43
C SER A 184 -1.73 8.72 1.37
N ALA A 185 -2.33 8.82 0.18
CA ALA A 185 -3.77 9.05 0.02
C ALA A 185 -4.63 7.86 0.50
N PHE A 186 -4.03 6.67 0.66
CA PHE A 186 -4.70 5.45 1.12
C PHE A 186 -4.66 5.30 2.65
N ASP A 187 -3.93 6.16 3.38
CA ASP A 187 -4.08 6.28 4.83
C ASP A 187 -5.29 7.16 5.18
N LEU A 188 -6.45 6.51 5.28
CA LEU A 188 -7.71 7.18 5.59
C LEU A 188 -7.77 7.72 7.01
N GLY A 189 -6.96 7.18 7.94
CA GLY A 189 -6.88 7.61 9.32
C GLY A 189 -6.34 9.03 9.47
N GLN A 190 -5.39 9.43 8.62
CA GLN A 190 -4.90 10.82 8.56
C GLN A 190 -5.99 11.81 8.14
N THR A 191 -6.97 11.36 7.35
CA THR A 191 -8.02 12.23 6.81
C THR A 191 -9.30 12.20 7.65
N SER A 192 -9.58 11.10 8.35
CA SER A 192 -10.78 10.97 9.19
C SER A 192 -10.53 10.08 10.40
N LYS A 193 -10.75 10.62 11.59
CA LYS A 193 -10.70 9.87 12.86
C LYS A 193 -11.63 8.66 12.88
N TYR A 194 -12.75 8.71 12.17
CA TYR A 194 -13.73 7.61 12.10
C TYR A 194 -13.26 6.43 11.25
N LEU A 195 -12.31 6.65 10.35
CA LEU A 195 -11.75 5.62 9.47
C LEU A 195 -10.35 5.19 9.92
N ASN A 196 -9.97 5.50 11.17
CA ASN A 196 -8.65 5.16 11.67
C ASN A 196 -8.46 3.64 11.69
N GLY A 197 -7.44 3.17 10.97
CA GLY A 197 -7.17 1.75 10.77
C GLY A 197 -8.21 1.02 9.89
N MET A 198 -9.15 1.71 9.26
CA MET A 198 -10.08 1.10 8.29
C MET A 198 -9.50 1.19 6.88
N VAL A 199 -9.40 0.04 6.23
CA VAL A 199 -8.90 -0.05 4.85
C VAL A 199 -9.96 -0.73 3.97
N PRO A 200 -10.27 -0.18 2.79
CA PRO A 200 -11.15 -0.82 1.82
C PRO A 200 -10.59 -2.18 1.38
N GLN A 201 -11.39 -3.23 1.48
CA GLN A 201 -11.10 -4.57 0.98
C GLN A 201 -12.07 -4.91 -0.15
N ARG A 202 -11.69 -5.88 -1.01
CA ARG A 202 -12.61 -6.41 -2.03
C ARG A 202 -13.86 -6.97 -1.36
N SER A 203 -15.03 -6.64 -1.90
CA SER A 203 -16.30 -7.22 -1.42
C SER A 203 -16.27 -8.73 -1.59
N LYS A 204 -16.72 -9.48 -0.57
CA LYS A 204 -16.90 -10.95 -0.67
C LYS A 204 -18.10 -11.30 -1.54
N TYR A 205 -19.08 -10.39 -1.59
CA TYR A 205 -20.27 -10.54 -2.40
C TYR A 205 -20.03 -9.80 -3.71
N LEU A 206 -19.81 -10.55 -4.79
CA LEU A 206 -19.78 -9.98 -6.14
C LEU A 206 -21.15 -9.35 -6.39
N SER A 207 -21.20 -8.02 -6.40
CA SER A 207 -22.35 -7.35 -7.01
C SER A 207 -22.42 -7.83 -8.47
N LEU A 208 -23.62 -8.25 -8.90
CA LEU A 208 -23.90 -8.70 -10.27
C LEU A 208 -23.65 -7.55 -11.26
N ARG A 209 -22.38 -7.26 -11.55
CA ARG A 209 -21.98 -6.32 -12.60
C ARG A 209 -21.91 -7.05 -13.92
N SER A 210 -22.27 -6.34 -14.97
CA SER A 210 -22.34 -6.84 -16.34
C SER A 210 -20.94 -7.08 -16.95
N GLY A 211 -20.05 -7.81 -16.28
CA GLY A 211 -18.80 -8.35 -16.86
C GLY A 211 -17.85 -7.37 -17.57
N SER A 212 -18.05 -6.06 -17.44
CA SER A 212 -17.24 -5.01 -18.06
C SER A 212 -16.00 -4.78 -17.20
N SER A 213 -14.86 -5.30 -17.66
CA SER A 213 -13.55 -5.02 -17.05
C SER A 213 -13.22 -3.54 -17.20
N MET A 214 -12.60 -2.95 -16.18
CA MET A 214 -12.14 -1.56 -16.25
C MET A 214 -11.06 -1.40 -17.33
N SER A 215 -11.07 -0.30 -18.09
CA SER A 215 -10.04 -0.09 -19.10
C SER A 215 -9.61 1.37 -19.23
N MET A 216 -8.30 1.58 -19.41
CA MET A 216 -7.74 2.89 -19.74
C MET A 216 -7.78 3.08 -21.26
N THR A 217 -8.49 4.11 -21.71
CA THR A 217 -8.58 4.52 -23.12
C THR A 217 -7.88 5.86 -23.34
N ASN A 218 -7.71 6.27 -24.58
CA ASN A 218 -7.23 7.62 -24.91
C ASN A 218 -8.22 8.74 -24.50
N ARG A 219 -9.47 8.40 -24.13
CA ARG A 219 -10.46 9.33 -23.58
C ARG A 219 -10.46 9.40 -22.05
N GLY A 220 -9.76 8.48 -21.39
CA GLY A 220 -9.76 8.33 -19.94
C GLY A 220 -10.16 6.91 -19.52
N LEU A 221 -10.58 6.79 -18.27
CA LEU A 221 -11.01 5.51 -17.70
C LEU A 221 -12.45 5.19 -18.15
N ASP A 222 -12.62 3.98 -18.68
CA ASP A 222 -13.91 3.36 -18.91
C ASP A 222 -14.21 2.37 -17.77
N LEU A 223 -15.30 2.61 -17.05
CA LEU A 223 -15.77 1.79 -15.93
C LEU A 223 -17.28 1.95 -15.73
N GLU A 224 -17.93 0.89 -15.30
CA GLU A 224 -19.35 0.88 -14.96
C GLU A 224 -19.54 0.85 -13.45
N LEU A 225 -20.12 1.92 -12.88
CA LEU A 225 -20.39 2.03 -11.45
C LEU A 225 -21.88 2.30 -11.19
N PRO A 226 -22.49 1.72 -10.14
CA PRO A 226 -23.79 2.16 -9.66
C PRO A 226 -23.70 3.59 -9.15
N LEU A 227 -24.60 4.45 -9.63
CA LEU A 227 -24.66 5.86 -9.30
C LEU A 227 -25.95 6.18 -8.53
N THR A 228 -25.87 7.09 -7.58
CA THR A 228 -27.04 7.77 -6.99
C THR A 228 -26.81 9.28 -6.99
N PRO A 229 -27.85 10.11 -7.20
CA PRO A 229 -27.72 11.56 -7.10
C PRO A 229 -27.13 12.00 -5.76
N PHE A 230 -26.24 12.99 -5.75
CA PHE A 230 -25.71 13.54 -4.50
C PHE A 230 -26.79 14.37 -3.80
N PRO A 231 -27.23 14.03 -2.57
CA PRO A 231 -28.44 14.62 -1.99
C PRO A 231 -28.43 16.14 -1.79
N ILE A 232 -27.25 16.75 -1.73
CA ILE A 232 -27.08 18.19 -1.46
C ILE A 232 -26.89 18.99 -2.76
N ASP A 233 -26.65 18.32 -3.90
CA ASP A 233 -26.47 18.99 -5.18
C ASP A 233 -27.82 19.36 -5.80
N THR A 234 -28.05 20.66 -5.99
CA THR A 234 -29.27 21.17 -6.65
C THR A 234 -29.14 21.23 -8.17
N SER A 235 -27.94 21.07 -8.72
CA SER A 235 -27.72 21.11 -10.17
C SER A 235 -28.14 19.82 -10.88
N GLY A 236 -28.23 18.71 -10.14
CA GLY A 236 -28.51 17.38 -10.69
C GLY A 236 -27.35 16.82 -11.53
N THR A 237 -26.15 17.36 -11.36
CA THR A 237 -24.96 16.97 -12.14
C THR A 237 -23.95 16.17 -11.33
N ILE A 238 -24.10 16.14 -10.00
CA ILE A 238 -23.20 15.43 -9.09
C ILE A 238 -23.83 14.12 -8.65
N PHE A 239 -23.10 13.03 -8.83
CA PHE A 239 -23.51 11.68 -8.45
C PHE A 239 -22.48 11.08 -7.49
N LEU A 240 -22.97 10.26 -6.56
CA LEU A 240 -22.15 9.36 -5.77
C LEU A 240 -22.03 8.03 -6.51
N ALA A 241 -20.79 7.59 -6.74
CA ALA A 241 -20.50 6.28 -7.30
C ALA A 241 -20.11 5.31 -6.19
N PHE A 242 -20.71 4.11 -6.19
CA PHE A 242 -20.38 3.09 -5.18
C PHE A 242 -19.34 2.11 -5.72
N LEU A 243 -18.23 2.00 -4.99
CA LEU A 243 -17.20 1.00 -5.25
C LEU A 243 -17.61 -0.34 -4.65
N ASN A 244 -17.24 -1.45 -5.30
CA ASN A 244 -17.45 -2.82 -4.85
C ASN A 244 -16.46 -3.22 -3.74
N CYS A 245 -16.43 -2.44 -2.66
CA CYS A 245 -15.50 -2.56 -1.56
C CYS A 245 -16.24 -2.64 -0.21
N GLU A 246 -15.66 -3.35 0.75
CA GLU A 246 -16.08 -3.35 2.15
C GLU A 246 -14.99 -2.72 3.02
N PHE A 247 -15.36 -1.88 3.99
CA PHE A 247 -14.38 -1.39 4.97
C PHE A 247 -14.16 -2.44 6.06
N ARG A 248 -12.89 -2.78 6.32
CA ARG A 248 -12.51 -3.59 7.49
C ARG A 248 -11.32 -2.97 8.21
N ARG A 249 -11.13 -3.35 9.47
CA ARG A 249 -9.91 -2.98 10.21
C ARG A 249 -8.70 -3.72 9.60
N GLY A 250 -7.65 -2.96 9.30
CA GLY A 250 -6.36 -3.46 8.78
C GLY A 250 -5.58 -4.30 9.79
#